data_AF-A0A9W2X381-F1
#
_entry.id   AF-A0A9W2X381-F1
#
_cell.length_a   1.000
_cell.length_b   1.000
_cell.length_c   1.000
_cell.angle_alpha   90.00
_cell.angle_beta   90.00
_cell.angle_gamma   90.00
#
_symmetry.space_group_name_H-M   'P 1'
#
loop_
_entity.id
_entity.type
_entity.pdbx_description
1 polymer ?
#
loop_
_entity_poly.entity_id
_entity_poly.type
_entity_poly.pdbx_seq_one_letter_code
_entity_poly.pdbx_strand_id
1 'polypeptide(L)'
;MPPQLSDGLSYSAKVVQGTLDSLPQAVREFVESNAKLCRPDQIHICDGSEDENRQLLGHMEEAGVIKRLRKYDNCWLALTDPRDVARIESKTVIITQEQRDTVPIPKTGLSQLGRWMSEEDFEKAFNARFPGCMKGRTMYVVPFSMGPLGSPLSRIGVELTDSPYVVASMRIMTRMGAPVLEALGDGEFVKCLHSVGCPLPLKKPLVNNWACNPEIPLIAHLPDRREIISFGSGYGGNSLLGKKCFALRMASRLAKEEGWLAEHMLILGITNPKGQKKYFAAAFPSACGKTNLAMMSPTLPGWKVECVGDDIAWMKLDQQGNLRAINPENGFFGVAPGTSMKTNPNAIKTIQKNTIFTNVAETSDGGVYWEGIDQPLASGIKLISWKGKEWDPKDGEPCAHPNSRFCTPASQCPIIDPDWESPDGVPIEAIIFGGRRPVGIPLVYEALSWQHGVFVGAAMRSEGTAAAEHKGESGQNLEPPRREMDCSVSVSVALCLCVSLALSLCLCLWVPSLSLCLSVSLSLCLSCSVSLSLSLGSLSVSLSLSLHVSVSLWLCLSVSVSGFPLCLSVSVWLCLCVSVSGFPLCLCVSGSVSVSVSLSLGSLSVSVSLCSISLCLSLCGEVGKTRSPRPQ
;
A
#
# COMPACT_ATOMS: atom_id res chain seq x y z
N MET A 1 8.18 30.46 -31.02
CA MET A 1 9.14 31.38 -30.37
C MET A 1 8.53 32.76 -30.21
N PRO A 2 8.30 33.23 -28.97
CA PRO A 2 8.51 34.63 -28.62
C PRO A 2 10.01 34.86 -28.29
N PRO A 3 10.55 36.08 -28.48
CA PRO A 3 11.96 36.36 -28.21
C PRO A 3 12.22 36.69 -26.73
N GLN A 4 13.30 36.17 -26.16
CA GLN A 4 13.85 36.64 -24.88
C GLN A 4 15.27 37.16 -25.07
N LEU A 5 15.50 38.41 -24.66
CA LEU A 5 16.79 39.10 -24.70
C LEU A 5 17.42 39.14 -23.30
N SER A 6 18.22 38.12 -22.99
CA SER A 6 19.32 38.12 -22.01
C SER A 6 19.87 36.70 -21.99
N ASP A 7 21.18 36.53 -22.23
CA ASP A 7 21.90 35.25 -22.48
C ASP A 7 21.30 34.01 -21.81
N GLY A 8 20.26 33.47 -22.44
CA GLY A 8 19.47 32.38 -21.93
C GLY A 8 20.25 31.11 -22.17
N LEU A 9 20.90 30.60 -21.11
CA LEU A 9 21.64 29.34 -21.11
C LEU A 9 20.84 28.23 -21.80
N SER A 10 21.08 28.01 -23.09
CA SER A 10 20.53 26.90 -23.83
C SER A 10 21.19 25.64 -23.27
N TYR A 11 20.45 24.91 -22.45
CA TYR A 11 20.93 23.69 -21.82
C TYR A 11 21.26 22.59 -22.85
N SER A 12 20.82 22.74 -24.12
CA SER A 12 21.20 21.90 -25.24
C SER A 12 22.72 21.74 -25.38
N ALA A 13 23.51 22.78 -25.10
CA ALA A 13 24.98 22.70 -25.14
C ALA A 13 25.61 21.88 -23.98
N LYS A 14 24.82 21.49 -22.98
CA LYS A 14 25.21 20.62 -21.86
C LYS A 14 24.67 19.20 -21.97
N VAL A 15 23.85 18.90 -22.99
CA VAL A 15 23.30 17.56 -23.18
C VAL A 15 24.40 16.65 -23.74
N VAL A 16 24.70 15.56 -23.04
CA VAL A 16 25.70 14.57 -23.46
C VAL A 16 25.07 13.31 -24.07
N GLN A 17 23.78 13.06 -23.80
CA GLN A 17 23.00 12.00 -24.43
C GLN A 17 21.54 12.42 -24.61
N GLY A 18 20.95 12.08 -25.75
CA GLY A 18 19.62 12.50 -26.17
C GLY A 18 19.58 13.95 -26.68
N THR A 19 18.37 14.52 -26.79
CA THR A 19 18.19 15.96 -27.06
C THR A 19 16.96 16.50 -26.32
N LEU A 20 17.05 17.74 -25.81
CA LEU A 20 15.93 18.44 -25.17
C LEU A 20 14.81 18.78 -26.18
N ASP A 21 15.14 18.88 -27.47
CA ASP A 21 14.20 19.25 -28.52
C ASP A 21 13.26 18.10 -28.94
N SER A 22 13.57 16.85 -28.55
CA SER A 22 12.70 15.68 -28.76
C SER A 22 11.92 15.28 -27.50
N LEU A 23 12.09 15.99 -26.38
CA LEU A 23 11.29 15.75 -25.18
C LEU A 23 9.90 16.41 -25.34
N PRO A 24 8.82 15.78 -24.84
CA PRO A 24 7.52 16.45 -24.70
C PRO A 24 7.66 17.76 -23.92
N GLN A 25 6.87 18.78 -24.27
CA GLN A 25 7.09 20.16 -23.78
C GLN A 25 7.15 20.23 -22.25
N ALA A 26 6.21 19.60 -21.55
CA ALA A 26 6.16 19.59 -20.09
C ALA A 26 7.36 18.86 -19.45
N VAL A 27 7.92 17.84 -20.11
CA VAL A 27 9.14 17.15 -19.67
C VAL A 27 10.35 18.05 -19.86
N ARG A 28 10.46 18.71 -21.02
CA ARG A 28 11.53 19.69 -21.30
C ARG A 28 11.53 20.83 -20.27
N GLU A 29 10.38 21.44 -20.02
CA GLU A 29 10.23 22.52 -19.04
C GLU A 29 10.62 22.06 -17.62
N PHE A 30 10.25 20.84 -17.24
CA PHE A 30 10.66 20.24 -15.96
C PHE A 30 12.19 20.02 -15.88
N VAL A 31 12.83 19.55 -16.95
CA VAL A 31 14.29 19.39 -17.02
C VAL A 31 15.00 20.75 -16.98
N GLU A 32 14.64 21.70 -17.84
CA GLU A 32 15.32 23.00 -17.98
C GLU A 32 15.17 23.87 -16.71
N SER A 33 13.99 23.88 -16.08
CA SER A 33 13.76 24.61 -14.82
C SER A 33 14.60 24.05 -13.66
N ASN A 34 14.71 22.72 -13.54
CA ASN A 34 15.55 22.09 -12.52
C ASN A 34 17.04 22.18 -12.85
N ALA A 35 17.44 22.17 -14.12
CA ALA A 35 18.82 22.44 -14.51
C ALA A 35 19.25 23.88 -14.16
N LYS A 36 18.33 24.86 -14.24
CA LYS A 36 18.53 26.24 -13.76
C LYS A 36 18.70 26.33 -12.24
N LEU A 37 17.90 25.56 -11.49
CA LEU A 37 17.98 25.48 -10.03
C LEU A 37 19.24 24.76 -9.55
N CYS A 38 19.42 23.50 -9.94
CA CYS A 38 20.42 22.57 -9.43
C CYS A 38 21.81 22.80 -10.04
N ARG A 39 21.90 23.48 -11.19
CA ARG A 39 23.13 23.82 -11.92
C ARG A 39 24.06 22.63 -12.21
N PRO A 40 23.58 21.54 -12.84
CA PRO A 40 24.45 20.45 -13.27
C PRO A 40 25.43 20.93 -14.35
N ASP A 41 26.54 20.21 -14.49
CA ASP A 41 27.54 20.48 -15.52
C ASP A 41 27.13 19.85 -16.86
N GLN A 42 26.49 18.68 -16.80
CA GLN A 42 25.99 17.92 -17.96
C GLN A 42 24.54 17.46 -17.72
N ILE A 43 23.80 17.21 -18.80
CA ILE A 43 22.47 16.57 -18.79
C ILE A 43 22.53 15.29 -19.62
N HIS A 44 22.04 14.18 -19.08
CA HIS A 44 22.01 12.88 -19.75
C HIS A 44 20.57 12.40 -19.80
N ILE A 45 19.97 12.31 -20.98
CA ILE A 45 18.61 11.76 -21.13
C ILE A 45 18.73 10.25 -21.31
N CYS A 46 18.22 9.51 -20.32
CA CYS A 46 18.40 8.06 -20.26
C CYS A 46 17.55 7.35 -21.31
N ASP A 47 18.18 6.45 -22.07
CA ASP A 47 17.51 5.67 -23.12
C ASP A 47 17.07 4.28 -22.66
N GLY A 48 17.58 3.79 -21.52
CA GLY A 48 17.26 2.49 -20.94
C GLY A 48 17.99 1.30 -21.59
N SER A 49 18.88 1.54 -22.55
CA SER A 49 19.60 0.50 -23.29
C SER A 49 20.57 -0.30 -22.41
N GLU A 50 20.95 -1.49 -22.87
CA GLU A 50 22.02 -2.26 -22.20
C GLU A 50 23.39 -1.61 -22.35
N ASP A 51 23.63 -0.81 -23.40
CA ASP A 51 24.91 -0.14 -23.59
C ASP A 51 25.07 1.09 -22.71
N GLU A 52 24.01 1.88 -22.51
CA GLU A 52 23.93 2.90 -21.45
C GLU A 52 24.22 2.27 -20.07
N ASN A 53 23.51 1.19 -19.74
CA ASN A 53 23.69 0.47 -18.48
C ASN A 53 25.13 -0.02 -18.29
N ARG A 54 25.72 -0.62 -19.33
CA ARG A 54 27.11 -1.09 -19.34
C ARG A 54 28.11 0.04 -19.09
N GLN A 55 27.90 1.20 -19.71
CA GLN A 55 28.75 2.39 -19.54
C GLN A 55 28.62 2.99 -18.14
N LEU A 56 27.41 3.12 -17.61
CA LEU A 56 27.17 3.62 -16.25
C LEU A 56 27.78 2.72 -15.17
N LEU A 57 27.65 1.39 -15.34
CA LEU A 57 28.26 0.41 -14.43
C LEU A 57 29.79 0.45 -14.50
N GLY A 58 30.37 0.54 -15.70
CA GLY A 58 31.81 0.71 -15.89
C GLY A 58 32.35 1.99 -15.24
N HIS A 59 31.70 3.13 -15.48
CA HIS A 59 32.06 4.41 -14.85
C HIS A 59 32.00 4.33 -13.31
N MET A 60 30.95 3.72 -12.75
CA MET A 60 30.83 3.56 -11.30
C MET A 60 31.89 2.62 -10.71
N GLU A 61 32.36 1.61 -11.47
CA GLU A 61 33.47 0.73 -11.07
C GLU A 61 34.81 1.47 -11.11
N GLU A 62 35.09 2.22 -12.17
CA GLU A 62 36.29 3.07 -12.30
C GLU A 62 36.35 4.16 -11.22
N ALA A 63 35.21 4.75 -10.87
CA ALA A 63 35.08 5.72 -9.78
C ALA A 63 35.09 5.08 -8.37
N GLY A 64 35.13 3.74 -8.27
CA GLY A 64 35.11 3.01 -7.00
C GLY A 64 33.83 3.16 -6.18
N VAL A 65 32.70 3.49 -6.82
CA VAL A 65 31.36 3.59 -6.21
C VAL A 65 30.71 2.22 -6.10
N ILE A 66 30.96 1.35 -7.08
CA ILE A 66 30.56 -0.07 -7.08
C ILE A 66 31.76 -0.97 -7.40
N LYS A 67 31.59 -2.27 -7.19
CA LYS A 67 32.59 -3.30 -7.51
C LYS A 67 31.93 -4.48 -8.21
N ARG A 68 32.53 -5.02 -9.28
CA ARG A 68 32.06 -6.24 -9.94
C ARG A 68 32.25 -7.49 -9.07
N LEU A 69 31.18 -8.25 -8.90
CA LEU A 69 31.17 -9.54 -8.20
C LEU A 69 31.53 -10.67 -9.18
N ARG A 70 32.83 -10.95 -9.29
CA ARG A 70 33.42 -11.87 -10.29
C ARG A 70 32.93 -13.33 -10.23
N LYS A 71 32.27 -13.75 -9.16
CA LYS A 71 31.67 -15.09 -9.02
C LYS A 71 30.34 -15.26 -9.77
N TYR A 72 29.73 -14.16 -10.19
CA TYR A 72 28.39 -14.10 -10.78
C TYR A 72 28.38 -13.35 -12.11
N ASP A 73 27.32 -13.53 -12.90
CA ASP A 73 27.21 -12.91 -14.22
C ASP A 73 26.63 -11.49 -14.13
N ASN A 74 27.44 -10.47 -14.43
CA ASN A 74 27.03 -9.07 -14.40
C ASN A 74 26.38 -8.63 -13.05
N CYS A 75 26.91 -9.12 -11.92
CA CYS A 75 26.50 -8.66 -10.59
C CYS A 75 27.51 -7.66 -9.99
N TRP A 76 26.99 -6.79 -9.14
CA TRP A 76 27.70 -5.62 -8.63
C TRP A 76 27.44 -5.42 -7.14
N LEU A 77 28.40 -4.84 -6.42
CA LEU A 77 28.32 -4.52 -5.00
C LEU A 77 28.53 -3.02 -4.78
N ALA A 78 27.58 -2.37 -4.10
CA ALA A 78 27.71 -1.02 -3.56
C ALA A 78 27.80 -1.06 -2.03
N LEU A 79 28.74 -0.31 -1.45
CA LEU A 79 28.88 -0.13 0.00
C LEU A 79 28.65 1.35 0.34
N THR A 80 27.60 1.65 1.08
CA THR A 80 27.15 3.04 1.34
C THR A 80 27.90 3.68 2.51
N ASP A 81 27.69 4.99 2.71
CA ASP A 81 27.95 5.61 4.01
C ASP A 81 27.05 4.93 5.07
N PRO A 82 27.56 4.51 6.24
CA PRO A 82 26.76 3.92 7.32
C PRO A 82 25.60 4.78 7.85
N ARG A 83 25.57 6.07 7.52
CA ARG A 83 24.50 7.02 7.84
C ARG A 83 23.36 7.01 6.80
N ASP A 84 23.54 6.35 5.66
CA ASP A 84 22.60 6.29 4.54
C ASP A 84 22.29 4.82 4.16
N VAL A 85 21.60 4.11 5.06
CA VAL A 85 21.43 2.64 5.03
C VAL A 85 19.97 2.16 5.14
N ALA A 86 19.02 3.09 5.31
CA ALA A 86 17.61 2.80 5.57
C ALA A 86 16.71 3.98 5.20
N ARG A 87 15.39 3.78 5.30
CA ARG A 87 14.42 4.88 5.16
C ARG A 87 14.41 5.75 6.40
N ILE A 88 14.42 7.06 6.20
CA ILE A 88 14.45 8.08 7.26
C ILE A 88 13.01 8.59 7.46
N GLU A 89 12.23 7.85 8.25
CA GLU A 89 10.81 8.14 8.48
C GLU A 89 10.63 9.50 9.17
N SER A 90 11.56 9.91 10.04
CA SER A 90 11.54 11.23 10.68
C SER A 90 11.73 12.40 9.71
N LYS A 91 12.26 12.17 8.49
CA LYS A 91 12.49 13.19 7.45
C LYS A 91 11.68 12.93 6.18
N THR A 92 10.78 11.95 6.22
CA THR A 92 9.81 11.67 5.16
C THR A 92 8.54 12.48 5.47
N VAL A 93 8.13 13.38 4.58
CA VAL A 93 6.98 14.26 4.79
C VAL A 93 6.04 14.31 3.59
N ILE A 94 4.76 14.58 3.84
CA ILE A 94 3.76 14.92 2.83
C ILE A 94 3.33 16.37 3.08
N ILE A 95 3.22 17.14 2.00
CA ILE A 95 2.85 18.55 2.00
C ILE A 95 1.45 18.64 1.39
N THR A 96 0.53 19.22 2.14
CA THR A 96 -0.85 19.54 1.75
C THR A 96 -1.23 20.85 2.43
N GLN A 97 -2.19 21.59 1.86
CA GLN A 97 -2.70 22.83 2.47
C GLN A 97 -3.11 22.64 3.93
N GLU A 98 -3.90 21.60 4.22
CA GLU A 98 -4.36 21.26 5.56
C GLU A 98 -3.64 20.01 6.10
N GLN A 99 -3.17 20.06 7.35
CA GLN A 99 -2.52 18.92 8.01
C GLN A 99 -3.42 17.68 8.04
N ARG A 100 -4.74 17.89 8.17
CA ARG A 100 -5.75 16.84 8.35
C ARG A 100 -5.91 15.94 7.13
N ASP A 101 -5.59 16.45 5.94
CA ASP A 101 -5.65 15.67 4.69
C ASP A 101 -4.46 14.72 4.55
N THR A 102 -3.35 15.01 5.24
CA THR A 102 -2.16 14.16 5.32
C THR A 102 -2.23 13.18 6.51
N VAL A 103 -2.66 13.62 7.69
CA VAL A 103 -2.75 12.78 8.91
C VAL A 103 -3.95 13.13 9.79
N PRO A 104 -4.59 12.16 10.44
CA PRO A 104 -5.50 12.43 11.54
C PRO A 104 -4.80 13.24 12.64
N ILE A 105 -5.46 14.27 13.16
CA ILE A 105 -4.96 15.04 14.30
C ILE A 105 -5.01 14.13 15.55
N PRO A 106 -3.85 13.77 16.15
CA PRO A 106 -3.83 12.83 17.26
C PRO A 106 -4.42 13.48 18.52
N LYS A 107 -5.03 12.67 19.40
CA LYS A 107 -5.51 13.15 20.71
C LYS A 107 -4.35 13.55 21.65
N THR A 108 -3.23 12.84 21.54
CA THR A 108 -2.01 13.04 22.34
C THR A 108 -0.77 12.74 21.50
N GLY A 109 0.35 13.40 21.79
CA GLY A 109 1.64 13.15 21.16
C GLY A 109 1.70 13.48 19.65
N LEU A 110 2.63 12.83 18.95
CA LEU A 110 2.83 12.96 17.51
C LEU A 110 2.09 11.84 16.76
N SER A 111 1.66 12.12 15.52
CA SER A 111 1.08 11.09 14.66
C SER A 111 2.09 10.00 14.32
N GLN A 112 1.66 8.74 14.41
CA GLN A 112 2.40 7.56 13.95
C GLN A 112 1.99 7.14 12.52
N LEU A 113 1.00 7.83 11.93
CA LEU A 113 0.40 7.48 10.63
C LEU A 113 1.00 8.27 9.44
N GLY A 114 1.96 9.15 9.72
CA GLY A 114 2.62 10.00 8.72
C GLY A 114 3.18 11.25 9.35
N ARG A 115 3.85 12.07 8.55
CA ARG A 115 4.40 13.37 8.97
C ARG A 115 4.02 14.43 7.93
N TRP A 116 3.31 15.46 8.39
CA TRP A 116 2.97 16.61 7.58
C TRP A 116 4.07 17.70 7.68
N MET A 117 4.20 18.50 6.63
CA MET A 117 4.98 19.73 6.59
C MET A 117 4.17 20.79 5.84
N SER A 118 4.14 22.02 6.33
CA SER A 118 3.47 23.13 5.64
C SER A 118 4.16 23.45 4.32
N GLU A 119 3.42 24.03 3.36
CA GLU A 119 4.00 24.51 2.10
C GLU A 119 5.08 25.57 2.34
N GLU A 120 4.87 26.48 3.30
CA GLU A 120 5.83 27.54 3.65
C GLU A 120 7.15 26.95 4.21
N ASP A 121 7.07 25.97 5.10
CA ASP A 121 8.26 25.32 5.66
C ASP A 121 8.96 24.41 4.64
N PHE A 122 8.19 23.80 3.74
CA PHE A 122 8.75 23.06 2.61
C PHE A 122 9.53 23.98 1.66
N GLU A 123 8.97 25.13 1.26
CA GLU A 123 9.66 26.07 0.36
C GLU A 123 10.93 26.65 1.03
N LYS A 124 10.92 26.96 2.34
CA LYS A 124 12.15 27.28 3.10
C LYS A 124 13.16 26.13 3.03
N ALA A 125 12.71 24.90 3.26
CA ALA A 125 13.56 23.72 3.28
C ALA A 125 14.14 23.39 1.89
N PHE A 126 13.38 23.62 0.82
CA PHE A 126 13.76 23.43 -0.58
C PHE A 126 14.83 24.44 -1.01
N ASN A 127 14.60 25.72 -0.75
CA ASN A 127 15.54 26.81 -1.06
C ASN A 127 16.86 26.69 -0.27
N ALA A 128 16.85 26.08 0.91
CA ALA A 128 18.06 25.77 1.67
C ALA A 128 18.88 24.56 1.12
N ARG A 129 18.36 23.83 0.12
CA ARG A 129 18.91 22.53 -0.33
C ARG A 129 19.29 22.49 -1.80
N PHE A 130 18.35 22.78 -2.69
CA PHE A 130 18.48 22.50 -4.13
C PHE A 130 19.28 23.54 -4.96
N PRO A 131 19.34 24.85 -4.62
CA PRO A 131 20.12 25.81 -5.39
C PRO A 131 21.61 25.41 -5.54
N GLY A 132 21.99 25.02 -6.76
CA GLY A 132 23.35 24.58 -7.10
C GLY A 132 23.76 23.20 -6.55
N CYS A 133 22.83 22.35 -6.12
CA CYS A 133 23.15 21.06 -5.49
C CYS A 133 23.86 20.04 -6.41
N MET A 134 23.70 20.17 -7.73
CA MET A 134 24.28 19.25 -8.73
C MET A 134 25.53 19.81 -9.43
N LYS A 135 26.09 20.93 -8.95
CA LYS A 135 27.30 21.53 -9.55
C LYS A 135 28.43 20.51 -9.70
N GLY A 136 29.06 20.42 -10.87
CA GLY A 136 30.09 19.43 -11.16
C GLY A 136 29.60 18.00 -11.35
N ARG A 137 28.28 17.78 -11.46
CA ARG A 137 27.66 16.47 -11.70
C ARG A 137 26.80 16.49 -12.96
N THR A 138 26.56 15.29 -13.49
CA THR A 138 25.55 15.04 -14.51
C THR A 138 24.17 14.96 -13.86
N MET A 139 23.18 15.65 -14.42
CA MET A 139 21.77 15.41 -14.15
C MET A 139 21.27 14.36 -15.15
N TYR A 140 20.95 13.17 -14.64
CA TYR A 140 20.29 12.13 -15.42
C TYR A 140 18.79 12.38 -15.43
N VAL A 141 18.18 12.31 -16.61
CA VAL A 141 16.73 12.38 -16.84
C VAL A 141 16.25 10.97 -17.10
N VAL A 142 15.55 10.39 -16.12
CA VAL A 142 15.12 8.98 -16.10
C VAL A 142 13.60 8.94 -16.35
N PRO A 143 13.13 8.76 -17.59
CA PRO A 143 11.72 8.51 -17.87
C PRO A 143 11.37 7.07 -17.49
N PHE A 144 10.34 6.87 -16.65
CA PHE A 144 9.95 5.54 -16.18
C PHE A 144 8.44 5.31 -16.12
N SER A 145 8.00 4.09 -16.43
CA SER A 145 6.64 3.60 -16.22
C SER A 145 6.57 2.74 -14.96
N MET A 146 5.63 3.08 -14.08
CA MET A 146 5.15 2.19 -13.04
C MET A 146 4.00 1.37 -13.61
N GLY A 147 4.18 0.06 -13.65
CA GLY A 147 3.31 -0.92 -14.31
C GLY A 147 3.70 -1.20 -15.77
N PRO A 148 3.11 -2.23 -16.39
CA PRO A 148 3.37 -2.59 -17.79
C PRO A 148 3.04 -1.44 -18.74
N LEU A 149 3.89 -1.19 -19.73
CA LEU A 149 3.64 -0.15 -20.73
C LEU A 149 2.33 -0.44 -21.47
N GLY A 150 1.44 0.56 -21.54
CA GLY A 150 0.10 0.43 -22.13
C GLY A 150 -1.00 -0.09 -21.19
N SER A 151 -0.70 -0.50 -19.94
CA SER A 151 -1.75 -0.82 -18.97
C SER A 151 -2.57 0.42 -18.60
N PRO A 152 -3.91 0.35 -18.51
CA PRO A 152 -4.74 1.46 -18.02
C PRO A 152 -4.49 1.79 -16.53
N LEU A 153 -3.86 0.88 -15.78
CA LEU A 153 -3.45 1.10 -14.39
C LEU A 153 -2.05 1.73 -14.29
N SER A 154 -1.25 1.72 -15.36
CA SER A 154 0.11 2.29 -15.33
C SER A 154 0.09 3.81 -15.18
N ARG A 155 1.17 4.34 -14.60
CA ARG A 155 1.41 5.78 -14.48
C ARG A 155 2.89 6.06 -14.76
N ILE A 156 3.16 7.14 -15.48
CA ILE A 156 4.51 7.53 -15.87
C ILE A 156 5.07 8.58 -14.91
N GLY A 157 6.38 8.53 -14.68
CA GLY A 157 7.13 9.57 -13.99
C GLY A 157 8.41 9.91 -14.74
N VAL A 158 8.98 11.07 -14.42
CA VAL A 158 10.32 11.47 -14.88
C VAL A 158 11.12 11.82 -13.65
N GLU A 159 12.22 11.09 -13.41
CA GLU A 159 13.13 11.33 -12.31
C GLU A 159 14.40 12.04 -12.76
N LEU A 160 14.67 13.20 -12.15
CA LEU A 160 15.93 13.93 -12.29
C LEU A 160 16.84 13.57 -11.13
N THR A 161 18.01 13.01 -11.41
CA THR A 161 18.94 12.50 -10.37
C THR A 161 20.39 12.81 -10.70
N ASP A 162 21.23 13.03 -9.69
CA ASP A 162 22.68 13.22 -9.81
C ASP A 162 23.51 11.97 -9.45
N SER A 163 22.84 10.82 -9.35
CA SER A 163 23.43 9.54 -8.92
C SER A 163 23.28 8.45 -10.01
N PRO A 164 24.38 7.95 -10.60
CA PRO A 164 24.32 6.85 -11.57
C PRO A 164 23.86 5.52 -10.93
N TYR A 165 24.07 5.33 -9.62
CA TYR A 165 23.54 4.17 -8.89
C TYR A 165 22.01 4.16 -8.90
N VAL A 166 21.38 5.34 -8.80
CA VAL A 166 19.92 5.50 -8.87
C VAL A 166 19.42 5.17 -10.28
N VAL A 167 20.11 5.62 -11.34
CA VAL A 167 19.77 5.28 -12.73
C VAL A 167 19.80 3.77 -12.96
N ALA A 168 20.90 3.10 -12.60
CA ALA A 168 21.07 1.65 -12.78
C ALA A 168 20.04 0.85 -11.95
N SER A 169 19.71 1.31 -10.74
CA SER A 169 18.68 0.69 -9.90
C SER A 169 17.26 0.94 -10.41
N MET A 170 16.94 2.14 -10.91
CA MET A 170 15.65 2.46 -11.52
C MET A 170 15.42 1.67 -12.80
N ARG A 171 16.46 1.43 -13.60
CA ARG A 171 16.42 0.53 -14.77
C ARG A 171 15.98 -0.89 -14.42
N ILE A 172 16.37 -1.40 -13.25
CA ILE A 172 15.95 -2.71 -12.75
C ILE A 172 14.53 -2.65 -12.15
N MET A 173 14.23 -1.62 -11.36
CA MET A 173 13.00 -1.56 -10.56
C MET A 173 11.78 -1.00 -11.30
N THR A 174 11.96 -0.36 -12.46
CA THR A 174 10.90 0.23 -13.28
C THR A 174 11.09 -0.14 -14.75
N ARG A 175 10.10 0.10 -15.62
CA ARG A 175 10.34 0.09 -17.07
C ARG A 175 10.86 1.48 -17.44
N MET A 176 12.08 1.59 -17.92
CA MET A 176 12.82 2.85 -18.05
C MET A 176 13.30 3.08 -19.49
N GLY A 177 13.30 4.33 -19.96
CA GLY A 177 13.99 4.72 -21.19
C GLY A 177 13.09 5.29 -22.29
N ALA A 178 13.60 5.28 -23.53
CA ALA A 178 12.94 5.93 -24.68
C ALA A 178 11.49 5.47 -24.94
N PRO A 179 11.12 4.18 -24.83
CA PRO A 179 9.73 3.74 -25.02
C PRO A 179 8.74 4.36 -24.03
N VAL A 180 9.22 4.83 -22.87
CA VAL A 180 8.38 5.55 -21.89
C VAL A 180 8.08 6.97 -22.38
N LEU A 181 9.04 7.66 -22.98
CA LEU A 181 8.82 9.00 -23.55
C LEU A 181 7.85 8.94 -24.74
N GLU A 182 7.97 7.91 -25.58
CA GLU A 182 7.04 7.62 -26.68
C GLU A 182 5.62 7.34 -26.17
N ALA A 183 5.49 6.51 -25.12
CA ALA A 183 4.20 6.21 -24.49
C ALA A 183 3.59 7.38 -23.71
N LEU A 184 4.42 8.31 -23.22
CA LEU A 184 3.98 9.50 -22.50
C LEU A 184 3.36 10.53 -23.46
N GLY A 185 4.03 10.86 -24.56
CA GLY A 185 3.66 11.99 -25.41
C GLY A 185 3.47 13.27 -24.60
N ASP A 186 2.40 14.02 -24.86
CA ASP A 186 2.01 15.20 -24.07
C ASP A 186 1.17 14.86 -22.82
N GLY A 187 1.20 13.60 -22.36
CA GLY A 187 0.47 13.11 -21.20
C GLY A 187 1.00 13.63 -19.85
N GLU A 188 0.21 13.43 -18.80
CA GLU A 188 0.61 13.79 -17.44
C GLU A 188 1.59 12.78 -16.84
N PHE A 189 2.62 13.27 -16.16
CA PHE A 189 3.62 12.47 -15.45
C PHE A 189 3.85 12.98 -14.02
N VAL A 190 4.33 12.11 -13.13
CA VAL A 190 4.80 12.52 -11.80
C VAL A 190 6.22 13.06 -11.91
N LYS A 191 6.42 14.27 -11.40
CA LYS A 191 7.70 14.98 -11.38
C LYS A 191 8.53 14.50 -10.20
N CYS A 192 9.61 13.77 -10.46
CA CYS A 192 10.52 13.26 -9.44
C CYS A 192 11.84 14.03 -9.50
N LEU A 193 12.23 14.69 -8.40
CA LEU A 193 13.52 15.39 -8.27
C LEU A 193 14.30 14.78 -7.12
N HIS A 194 15.49 14.27 -7.41
CA HIS A 194 16.42 13.68 -6.46
C HIS A 194 17.79 14.36 -6.55
N SER A 195 18.43 14.59 -5.40
CA SER A 195 19.87 14.89 -5.35
C SER A 195 20.50 14.29 -4.10
N VAL A 196 21.69 13.72 -4.24
CA VAL A 196 22.52 13.27 -3.09
C VAL A 196 22.99 14.42 -2.21
N GLY A 197 22.86 15.67 -2.66
CA GLY A 197 23.15 16.88 -1.88
C GLY A 197 24.64 17.18 -1.70
N CYS A 198 25.49 16.68 -2.60
CA CYS A 198 26.95 16.77 -2.54
C CYS A 198 27.57 17.45 -3.80
N PRO A 199 27.32 18.75 -4.04
CA PRO A 199 27.91 19.46 -5.17
C PRO A 199 29.45 19.48 -5.11
N LEU A 200 30.09 19.58 -6.28
CA LEU A 200 31.54 19.70 -6.40
C LEU A 200 31.99 21.18 -6.50
N PRO A 201 33.21 21.52 -6.03
CA PRO A 201 34.10 20.66 -5.23
C PRO A 201 33.48 20.31 -3.88
N LEU A 202 33.79 19.10 -3.39
CA LEU A 202 33.17 18.53 -2.19
C LEU A 202 33.41 19.42 -0.95
N LYS A 203 32.34 19.72 -0.22
CA LYS A 203 32.39 20.45 1.06
C LYS A 203 32.70 19.56 2.28
N LYS A 204 32.58 18.24 2.11
CA LYS A 204 32.81 17.20 3.13
C LYS A 204 33.46 15.99 2.48
N PRO A 205 34.29 15.21 3.19
CA PRO A 205 34.84 13.96 2.67
C PRO A 205 33.71 12.95 2.38
N LEU A 206 33.87 12.17 1.31
CA LEU A 206 33.03 11.00 1.06
C LEU A 206 33.45 9.85 1.98
N VAL A 207 32.48 9.06 2.43
CA VAL A 207 32.71 7.77 3.11
C VAL A 207 32.35 6.68 2.11
N ASN A 208 33.23 5.70 1.92
CA ASN A 208 33.02 4.57 0.99
C ASN A 208 32.68 4.99 -0.46
N ASN A 209 33.18 6.14 -0.92
CA ASN A 209 32.81 6.79 -2.20
C ASN A 209 31.30 7.06 -2.38
N TRP A 210 30.51 6.94 -1.31
CA TRP A 210 29.07 7.14 -1.33
C TRP A 210 28.72 8.61 -1.08
N ALA A 211 28.06 9.24 -2.03
CA ALA A 211 27.59 10.61 -1.89
C ALA A 211 26.23 10.63 -1.16
N CYS A 212 26.19 11.29 0.00
CA CYS A 212 24.99 11.58 0.76
C CYS A 212 25.19 12.81 1.66
N ASN A 213 24.10 13.45 2.08
CA ASN A 213 24.08 14.61 2.97
C ASN A 213 23.16 14.34 4.17
N PRO A 214 23.60 13.50 5.14
CA PRO A 214 22.76 12.97 6.22
C PRO A 214 22.43 14.00 7.31
N GLU A 215 22.98 15.21 7.26
CA GLU A 215 22.64 16.26 8.23
C GLU A 215 21.36 17.04 7.87
N ILE A 216 21.02 17.14 6.58
CA ILE A 216 19.78 17.81 6.11
C ILE A 216 18.91 16.97 5.15
N PRO A 217 18.79 15.64 5.28
CA PRO A 217 17.96 14.85 4.38
C PRO A 217 16.49 15.24 4.49
N LEU A 218 15.76 15.12 3.39
CA LEU A 218 14.34 15.42 3.28
C LEU A 218 13.75 14.60 2.13
N ILE A 219 12.67 13.88 2.37
CA ILE A 219 11.94 13.12 1.35
C ILE A 219 10.49 13.62 1.35
N ALA A 220 10.20 14.58 0.47
CA ALA A 220 8.94 15.32 0.39
C ALA A 220 8.04 14.81 -0.74
N HIS A 221 6.72 14.89 -0.51
CA HIS A 221 5.68 14.49 -1.45
C HIS A 221 4.63 15.58 -1.49
N LEU A 222 4.33 16.10 -2.68
CA LEU A 222 3.39 17.17 -2.92
C LEU A 222 2.29 16.65 -3.86
N PRO A 223 1.30 15.87 -3.35
CA PRO A 223 0.26 15.23 -4.15
C PRO A 223 -0.47 16.20 -5.09
N ASP A 224 -0.82 17.39 -4.58
CA ASP A 224 -1.57 18.41 -5.35
C ASP A 224 -0.76 18.97 -6.53
N ARG A 225 0.57 18.95 -6.46
CA ARG A 225 1.52 19.38 -7.51
C ARG A 225 2.03 18.22 -8.37
N ARG A 226 1.68 16.96 -8.02
CA ARG A 226 2.26 15.71 -8.55
C ARG A 226 3.79 15.69 -8.51
N GLU A 227 4.36 16.24 -7.44
CA GLU A 227 5.82 16.37 -7.24
C GLU A 227 6.32 15.49 -6.11
N ILE A 228 7.46 14.84 -6.33
CA ILE A 228 8.24 14.11 -5.33
C ILE A 228 9.63 14.73 -5.31
N ILE A 229 10.08 15.18 -4.14
CA ILE A 229 11.32 15.95 -4.00
C ILE A 229 12.15 15.33 -2.88
N SER A 230 13.28 14.73 -3.23
CA SER A 230 14.16 14.01 -2.31
C SER A 230 15.58 14.58 -2.31
N PHE A 231 16.15 14.74 -1.12
CA PHE A 231 17.47 15.33 -0.93
C PHE A 231 18.29 14.57 0.13
N GLY A 232 19.57 14.37 -0.16
CA GLY A 232 20.59 13.99 0.82
C GLY A 232 20.75 12.50 1.09
N SER A 233 20.02 11.62 0.42
CA SER A 233 20.10 10.16 0.60
C SER A 233 20.08 9.46 -0.75
N GLY A 234 21.12 8.70 -1.05
CA GLY A 234 21.20 7.84 -2.23
C GLY A 234 20.56 6.46 -2.02
N TYR A 235 20.13 6.13 -0.80
CA TYR A 235 19.67 4.78 -0.44
C TYR A 235 18.21 4.49 -0.87
N GLY A 236 18.06 3.49 -1.75
CA GLY A 236 16.86 2.67 -1.93
C GLY A 236 15.53 3.43 -1.88
N GLY A 237 14.73 3.22 -0.83
CA GLY A 237 13.39 3.82 -0.71
C GLY A 237 13.33 5.34 -0.53
N ASN A 238 14.48 6.02 -0.44
CA ASN A 238 14.59 7.48 -0.40
C ASN A 238 14.97 8.07 -1.77
N SER A 239 15.63 7.28 -2.64
CA SER A 239 16.21 7.72 -3.91
C SER A 239 15.58 7.09 -5.14
N LEU A 240 15.05 5.86 -5.06
CA LEU A 240 14.30 5.21 -6.14
C LEU A 240 12.85 5.72 -6.08
N LEU A 241 12.60 6.91 -6.64
CA LEU A 241 11.37 7.66 -6.33
C LEU A 241 10.11 6.98 -6.89
N GLY A 242 10.22 6.19 -7.95
CA GLY A 242 9.15 5.31 -8.44
C GLY A 242 8.61 4.33 -7.39
N LYS A 243 9.45 3.82 -6.47
CA LYS A 243 9.08 2.72 -5.56
C LYS A 243 8.18 3.16 -4.40
N LYS A 244 8.74 3.74 -3.33
CA LYS A 244 7.95 4.07 -2.12
C LYS A 244 7.31 5.44 -2.17
N CYS A 245 7.96 6.40 -2.82
CA CYS A 245 7.48 7.77 -2.90
C CYS A 245 6.30 7.87 -3.87
N PHE A 246 6.45 7.37 -5.10
CA PHE A 246 5.37 7.30 -6.06
C PHE A 246 4.43 6.15 -5.72
N ALA A 247 4.83 4.89 -5.93
CA ALA A 247 3.88 3.78 -6.02
C ALA A 247 3.19 3.35 -4.71
N LEU A 248 3.49 4.00 -3.59
CA LEU A 248 2.62 3.98 -2.40
C LEU A 248 2.10 5.37 -2.00
N ARG A 249 2.97 6.36 -1.72
CA ARG A 249 2.49 7.61 -1.08
C ARG A 249 1.72 8.53 -2.02
N MET A 250 2.23 8.78 -3.22
CA MET A 250 1.49 9.55 -4.24
C MET A 250 0.33 8.71 -4.81
N ALA A 251 0.62 7.43 -5.11
CA ALA A 251 -0.34 6.51 -5.70
C ALA A 251 -1.57 6.30 -4.82
N SER A 252 -1.46 6.22 -3.48
CA SER A 252 -2.64 6.03 -2.61
C SER A 252 -3.56 7.27 -2.57
N ARG A 253 -3.01 8.48 -2.72
CA ARG A 253 -3.78 9.72 -2.87
C ARG A 253 -4.55 9.72 -4.20
N LEU A 254 -3.88 9.40 -5.31
CA LEU A 254 -4.51 9.26 -6.63
C LEU A 254 -5.59 8.16 -6.62
N ALA A 255 -5.28 7.01 -6.02
CA ALA A 255 -6.17 5.86 -5.88
C ALA A 255 -7.47 6.20 -5.12
N LYS A 256 -7.36 6.96 -4.02
CA LYS A 256 -8.50 7.48 -3.26
C LYS A 256 -9.44 8.36 -4.10
N GLU A 257 -8.92 9.08 -5.10
CA GLU A 257 -9.70 10.00 -5.94
C GLU A 257 -10.27 9.35 -7.19
N GLU A 258 -9.49 8.47 -7.81
CA GLU A 258 -9.80 7.80 -9.09
C GLU A 258 -10.50 6.43 -8.90
N GLY A 259 -10.80 6.03 -7.66
CA GLY A 259 -11.54 4.81 -7.33
C GLY A 259 -10.74 3.51 -7.53
N TRP A 260 -9.51 3.46 -7.02
CA TRP A 260 -8.66 2.26 -7.00
C TRP A 260 -7.86 2.17 -5.69
N LEU A 261 -6.90 1.24 -5.57
CA LEU A 261 -6.09 0.99 -4.37
C LEU A 261 -4.59 0.87 -4.71
N ALA A 262 -3.72 1.45 -3.89
CA ALA A 262 -2.27 1.36 -4.03
C ALA A 262 -1.62 0.88 -2.73
N GLU A 263 -1.29 -0.41 -2.66
CA GLU A 263 -1.09 -1.13 -1.40
C GLU A 263 0.31 -1.73 -1.23
N HIS A 264 0.77 -1.86 0.03
CA HIS A 264 2.05 -2.47 0.39
C HIS A 264 2.00 -4.01 0.38
N MET A 265 1.45 -4.57 -0.70
CA MET A 265 1.13 -5.98 -0.88
C MET A 265 2.03 -6.68 -1.90
N LEU A 266 2.33 -7.95 -1.66
CA LEU A 266 2.73 -8.86 -2.73
C LEU A 266 1.52 -9.27 -3.57
N ILE A 267 1.76 -9.82 -4.75
CA ILE A 267 0.78 -10.53 -5.58
C ILE A 267 1.39 -11.88 -6.00
N LEU A 268 0.67 -12.97 -5.77
CA LEU A 268 1.07 -14.31 -6.23
C LEU A 268 -0.10 -15.04 -6.90
N GLY A 269 0.23 -15.90 -7.86
CA GLY A 269 -0.64 -16.94 -8.38
C GLY A 269 -0.39 -18.26 -7.65
N ILE A 270 -1.45 -18.95 -7.22
CA ILE A 270 -1.36 -20.28 -6.61
C ILE A 270 -2.19 -21.27 -7.41
N THR A 271 -1.57 -22.36 -7.86
CA THR A 271 -2.22 -23.45 -8.60
C THR A 271 -2.29 -24.70 -7.73
N ASN A 272 -3.48 -25.29 -7.61
CA ASN A 272 -3.73 -26.50 -6.82
C ASN A 272 -3.47 -27.80 -7.63
N PRO A 273 -3.46 -28.99 -6.98
CA PRO A 273 -3.24 -30.27 -7.66
C PRO A 273 -4.29 -30.67 -8.72
N LYS A 274 -5.38 -29.91 -8.86
CA LYS A 274 -6.41 -30.07 -9.91
C LYS A 274 -6.20 -29.11 -11.08
N GLY A 275 -5.10 -28.35 -11.10
CA GLY A 275 -4.80 -27.37 -12.15
C GLY A 275 -5.58 -26.05 -12.02
N GLN A 276 -6.30 -25.82 -10.93
CA GLN A 276 -7.04 -24.57 -10.72
C GLN A 276 -6.09 -23.51 -10.15
N LYS A 277 -5.90 -22.41 -10.87
CA LYS A 277 -5.10 -21.25 -10.46
C LYS A 277 -6.01 -20.14 -9.89
N LYS A 278 -5.52 -19.47 -8.85
CA LYS A 278 -6.15 -18.30 -8.19
C LYS A 278 -5.08 -17.27 -7.85
N TYR A 279 -5.43 -15.97 -7.79
CA TYR A 279 -4.49 -14.92 -7.39
C TYR A 279 -4.81 -14.33 -6.02
N PHE A 280 -3.76 -14.10 -5.25
CA PHE A 280 -3.79 -13.69 -3.84
C PHE A 280 -2.89 -12.47 -3.65
N ALA A 281 -3.37 -11.48 -2.91
CA ALA A 281 -2.55 -10.36 -2.43
C ALA A 281 -2.26 -10.50 -0.93
N ALA A 282 -1.09 -10.04 -0.46
CA ALA A 282 -0.79 -10.08 0.98
C ALA A 282 0.00 -8.88 1.50
N ALA A 283 -0.55 -8.19 2.49
CA ALA A 283 0.05 -7.06 3.19
C ALA A 283 0.69 -7.53 4.50
N PHE A 284 2.01 -7.65 4.49
CA PHE A 284 2.84 -7.78 5.69
C PHE A 284 3.79 -6.58 5.80
N PRO A 285 4.12 -6.09 7.01
CA PRO A 285 5.12 -5.03 7.18
C PRO A 285 6.49 -5.39 6.58
N SER A 286 7.36 -4.38 6.47
CA SER A 286 8.76 -4.60 6.05
C SER A 286 9.45 -5.66 6.90
N ALA A 287 10.25 -6.52 6.27
CA ALA A 287 10.92 -7.67 6.89
C ALA A 287 10.00 -8.69 7.61
N CYS A 288 8.71 -8.74 7.24
CA CYS A 288 7.75 -9.76 7.70
C CYS A 288 7.42 -10.82 6.63
N GLY A 289 8.34 -11.07 5.68
CA GLY A 289 8.30 -12.28 4.83
C GLY A 289 7.53 -12.17 3.51
N LYS A 290 7.16 -10.99 3.02
CA LYS A 290 6.45 -10.86 1.73
C LYS A 290 7.19 -11.53 0.56
N THR A 291 8.47 -11.20 0.35
CA THR A 291 9.31 -11.81 -0.70
C THR A 291 9.41 -13.34 -0.59
N ASN A 292 9.42 -13.88 0.63
CA ASN A 292 9.43 -15.34 0.86
C ASN A 292 8.11 -16.00 0.46
N LEU A 293 6.96 -15.35 0.74
CA LEU A 293 5.65 -15.87 0.35
C LEU A 293 5.40 -15.71 -1.16
N ALA A 294 5.74 -14.56 -1.73
CA ALA A 294 5.60 -14.27 -3.16
C ALA A 294 6.41 -15.22 -4.04
N MET A 295 7.58 -15.67 -3.56
CA MET A 295 8.49 -16.59 -4.27
C MET A 295 8.54 -17.99 -3.64
N MET A 296 7.49 -18.40 -2.92
CA MET A 296 7.48 -19.65 -2.16
C MET A 296 7.78 -20.87 -3.06
N SER A 297 8.65 -21.76 -2.58
CA SER A 297 8.69 -23.15 -3.06
C SER A 297 7.75 -23.99 -2.18
N PRO A 298 6.55 -24.36 -2.63
CA PRO A 298 5.59 -25.08 -1.80
C PRO A 298 6.11 -26.48 -1.45
N THR A 299 5.98 -26.86 -0.17
CA THR A 299 6.34 -28.20 0.32
C THR A 299 5.26 -29.24 0.08
N LEU A 300 4.02 -28.80 -0.20
CA LEU A 300 2.90 -29.67 -0.50
C LEU A 300 2.96 -30.16 -1.96
N PRO A 301 3.02 -31.48 -2.23
CA PRO A 301 3.07 -32.00 -3.60
C PRO A 301 1.87 -31.57 -4.44
N GLY A 302 2.13 -31.30 -5.72
CA GLY A 302 1.10 -30.89 -6.69
C GLY A 302 0.63 -29.43 -6.57
N TRP A 303 1.12 -28.65 -5.61
CA TRP A 303 0.92 -27.21 -5.55
C TRP A 303 2.04 -26.47 -6.28
N LYS A 304 1.69 -25.35 -6.94
CA LYS A 304 2.63 -24.43 -7.58
C LYS A 304 2.32 -23.00 -7.12
N VAL A 305 3.36 -22.23 -6.84
CA VAL A 305 3.27 -20.78 -6.58
C VAL A 305 4.04 -20.06 -7.68
N GLU A 306 3.49 -18.95 -8.14
CA GLU A 306 4.04 -18.07 -9.17
C GLU A 306 4.00 -16.62 -8.67
N CYS A 307 5.03 -15.83 -8.98
CA CYS A 307 5.22 -14.48 -8.45
C CYS A 307 4.78 -13.44 -9.50
N VAL A 308 3.84 -12.56 -9.14
CA VAL A 308 3.50 -11.37 -9.95
C VAL A 308 4.27 -10.15 -9.42
N GLY A 309 4.35 -9.99 -8.10
CA GLY A 309 5.12 -8.93 -7.43
C GLY A 309 5.32 -9.22 -5.94
N ASP A 310 6.36 -8.66 -5.32
CA ASP A 310 6.74 -9.01 -3.94
C ASP A 310 6.47 -7.93 -2.89
N ASP A 311 6.17 -6.69 -3.29
CA ASP A 311 6.18 -5.54 -2.38
C ASP A 311 5.10 -4.48 -2.63
N ILE A 312 4.62 -4.26 -3.86
CA ILE A 312 3.56 -3.28 -4.17
C ILE A 312 2.50 -3.89 -5.09
N ALA A 313 1.23 -3.57 -4.84
CA ALA A 313 0.09 -3.91 -5.69
C ALA A 313 -0.74 -2.66 -6.00
N TRP A 314 -1.08 -2.44 -7.27
CA TRP A 314 -2.10 -1.47 -7.67
C TRP A 314 -3.34 -2.22 -8.14
N MET A 315 -4.50 -1.94 -7.52
CA MET A 315 -5.70 -2.76 -7.68
C MET A 315 -6.95 -1.94 -8.00
N LYS A 316 -7.75 -2.37 -8.97
CA LYS A 316 -9.00 -1.70 -9.38
C LYS A 316 -10.09 -2.73 -9.73
N LEU A 317 -11.35 -2.41 -9.45
CA LEU A 317 -12.47 -3.22 -9.94
C LEU A 317 -12.63 -3.05 -11.46
N ASP A 318 -12.68 -4.17 -12.19
CA ASP A 318 -13.05 -4.18 -13.60
C ASP A 318 -14.56 -4.04 -13.82
N GLN A 319 -14.99 -3.95 -15.08
CA GLN A 319 -16.41 -3.81 -15.45
C GLN A 319 -17.26 -5.04 -15.06
N GLN A 320 -16.64 -6.16 -14.76
CA GLN A 320 -17.27 -7.42 -14.34
C GLN A 320 -17.27 -7.57 -12.81
N GLY A 321 -16.68 -6.61 -12.07
CA GLY A 321 -16.60 -6.61 -10.61
C GLY A 321 -15.43 -7.39 -10.02
N ASN A 322 -14.47 -7.85 -10.83
CA ASN A 322 -13.26 -8.51 -10.32
C ASN A 322 -12.25 -7.45 -9.86
N LEU A 323 -11.59 -7.67 -8.72
CA LEU A 323 -10.48 -6.83 -8.27
C LEU A 323 -9.22 -7.20 -9.06
N ARG A 324 -8.93 -6.48 -10.14
CA ARG A 324 -7.70 -6.63 -10.93
C ARG A 324 -6.52 -6.02 -10.21
N ALA A 325 -5.38 -6.69 -10.23
CA ALA A 325 -4.13 -6.19 -9.66
C ALA A 325 -2.98 -6.26 -10.68
N ILE A 326 -2.16 -5.20 -10.73
CA ILE A 326 -0.84 -5.22 -11.37
C ILE A 326 0.26 -5.04 -10.33
N ASN A 327 1.44 -5.58 -10.62
CA ASN A 327 2.68 -5.17 -9.98
C ASN A 327 3.21 -3.92 -10.71
N PRO A 328 3.28 -2.75 -10.07
CA PRO A 328 3.84 -1.55 -10.72
C PRO A 328 5.36 -1.62 -10.89
N GLU A 329 6.07 -2.51 -10.20
CA GLU A 329 7.53 -2.65 -10.25
C GLU A 329 7.98 -3.61 -11.37
N ASN A 330 9.23 -3.45 -11.82
CA ASN A 330 9.88 -4.28 -12.84
C ASN A 330 10.97 -5.22 -12.26
N GLY A 331 11.20 -5.14 -10.95
CA GLY A 331 12.26 -5.83 -10.25
C GLY A 331 11.92 -6.06 -8.78
N PHE A 332 12.80 -6.78 -8.09
CA PHE A 332 12.70 -7.06 -6.66
C PHE A 332 13.82 -6.34 -5.91
N PHE A 333 13.45 -5.53 -4.93
CA PHE A 333 14.37 -4.85 -4.02
C PHE A 333 14.39 -5.55 -2.65
N GLY A 334 14.70 -6.84 -2.65
CA GLY A 334 14.54 -7.74 -1.52
C GLY A 334 15.60 -7.56 -0.43
N VAL A 335 15.24 -7.92 0.81
CA VAL A 335 16.17 -7.96 1.96
C VAL A 335 17.10 -9.17 1.80
N ALA A 336 18.41 -8.95 1.83
CA ALA A 336 19.37 -10.04 1.66
C ALA A 336 19.50 -10.93 2.91
N PRO A 337 19.71 -10.41 4.15
CA PRO A 337 19.87 -11.24 5.35
C PRO A 337 18.68 -12.17 5.60
N GLY A 338 18.98 -13.41 5.95
CA GLY A 338 18.00 -14.50 6.10
C GLY A 338 17.53 -15.14 4.78
N THR A 339 17.98 -14.67 3.61
CA THR A 339 17.72 -15.33 2.32
C THR A 339 18.69 -16.49 2.12
N SER A 340 18.18 -17.72 2.01
CA SER A 340 18.99 -18.93 1.79
C SER A 340 18.29 -19.92 0.87
N MET A 341 18.99 -21.00 0.49
CA MET A 341 18.38 -22.12 -0.22
C MET A 341 17.25 -22.81 0.56
N LYS A 342 17.18 -22.59 1.88
CA LYS A 342 16.11 -23.10 2.75
C LYS A 342 14.93 -22.13 2.84
N THR A 343 15.18 -20.82 2.93
CA THR A 343 14.13 -19.81 3.19
C THR A 343 13.55 -19.18 1.92
N ASN A 344 14.32 -19.09 0.83
CA ASN A 344 13.88 -18.63 -0.48
C ASN A 344 14.85 -19.09 -1.60
N PRO A 345 14.82 -20.37 -2.01
CA PRO A 345 15.67 -20.88 -3.08
C PRO A 345 15.40 -20.24 -4.44
N ASN A 346 14.22 -19.64 -4.65
CA ASN A 346 13.90 -18.96 -5.90
C ASN A 346 14.63 -17.61 -5.96
N ALA A 347 14.62 -16.81 -4.89
CA ALA A 347 15.44 -15.60 -4.81
C ALA A 347 16.94 -15.90 -5.00
N ILE A 348 17.48 -16.96 -4.39
CA ILE A 348 18.89 -17.36 -4.57
C ILE A 348 19.23 -17.62 -6.05
N LYS A 349 18.31 -18.21 -6.83
CA LYS A 349 18.50 -18.41 -8.28
C LYS A 349 18.39 -17.09 -9.06
N THR A 350 17.45 -16.22 -8.69
CA THR A 350 17.19 -14.92 -9.35
C THR A 350 18.40 -13.98 -9.28
N ILE A 351 19.04 -13.90 -8.11
CA ILE A 351 20.09 -12.90 -7.80
C ILE A 351 21.49 -13.24 -8.32
N GLN A 352 21.67 -14.39 -8.98
CA GLN A 352 22.97 -14.88 -9.47
C GLN A 352 23.42 -14.24 -10.79
N LYS A 353 22.59 -13.38 -11.39
CA LYS A 353 22.95 -12.59 -12.57
C LYS A 353 22.27 -11.21 -12.59
N ASN A 354 22.86 -10.25 -13.31
CA ASN A 354 22.31 -8.90 -13.55
C ASN A 354 21.77 -8.20 -12.28
N THR A 355 22.44 -8.38 -11.14
CA THR A 355 21.92 -7.96 -9.83
C THR A 355 22.87 -6.99 -9.13
N ILE A 356 22.32 -5.89 -8.62
CA ILE A 356 23.07 -4.94 -7.78
C ILE A 356 22.78 -5.28 -6.31
N PHE A 357 23.82 -5.59 -5.55
CA PHE A 357 23.78 -5.80 -4.11
C PHE A 357 24.25 -4.55 -3.38
N THR A 358 23.61 -4.23 -2.25
CA THR A 358 23.92 -3.04 -1.47
C THR A 358 24.06 -3.37 0.01
N ASN A 359 25.24 -3.09 0.57
CA ASN A 359 25.64 -3.34 1.96
C ASN A 359 25.64 -4.82 2.42
N VAL A 360 25.88 -5.77 1.52
CA VAL A 360 26.22 -7.17 1.88
C VAL A 360 27.73 -7.33 2.09
N ALA A 361 28.17 -8.46 2.64
CA ALA A 361 29.59 -8.80 2.67
C ALA A 361 30.06 -9.39 1.33
N GLU A 362 31.34 -9.21 1.01
CA GLU A 362 32.01 -9.82 -0.14
C GLU A 362 32.89 -11.00 0.29
N THR A 363 32.85 -12.11 -0.43
CA THR A 363 33.80 -13.22 -0.27
C THR A 363 35.04 -13.01 -1.13
N SER A 364 36.21 -13.47 -0.67
CA SER A 364 37.49 -13.33 -1.40
C SER A 364 37.54 -13.94 -2.81
N ASP A 365 36.63 -14.87 -3.13
CA ASP A 365 36.42 -15.42 -4.48
C ASP A 365 35.46 -14.57 -5.36
N GLY A 366 35.06 -13.38 -4.90
CA GLY A 366 34.23 -12.42 -5.62
C GLY A 366 32.72 -12.69 -5.56
N GLY A 367 32.26 -13.37 -4.52
CA GLY A 367 30.86 -13.64 -4.22
C GLY A 367 30.29 -12.76 -3.10
N VAL A 368 29.07 -13.09 -2.63
CA VAL A 368 28.37 -12.36 -1.57
C VAL A 368 28.11 -13.24 -0.35
N TYR A 369 27.96 -12.60 0.82
CA TYR A 369 27.61 -13.27 2.07
C TYR A 369 26.76 -12.36 2.98
N TRP A 370 25.95 -12.98 3.84
CA TRP A 370 25.13 -12.32 4.86
C TRP A 370 24.69 -13.31 5.95
N GLU A 371 24.20 -12.77 7.06
CA GLU A 371 23.62 -13.53 8.17
C GLU A 371 22.47 -14.43 7.68
N GLY A 372 22.59 -15.75 7.89
CA GLY A 372 21.55 -16.71 7.51
C GLY A 372 21.48 -17.05 6.02
N ILE A 373 22.60 -16.98 5.28
CA ILE A 373 22.70 -17.48 3.90
C ILE A 373 22.68 -19.03 3.80
N ASP A 374 22.83 -19.73 4.93
CA ASP A 374 22.88 -21.20 5.10
C ASP A 374 23.82 -21.94 4.13
N GLN A 375 24.98 -21.34 3.81
CA GLN A 375 26.05 -21.97 3.03
C GLN A 375 27.37 -21.89 3.79
N PRO A 376 28.07 -23.02 4.05
CA PRO A 376 29.37 -22.98 4.70
C PRO A 376 30.40 -22.32 3.78
N LEU A 377 31.19 -21.39 4.32
CA LEU A 377 32.36 -20.85 3.63
C LEU A 377 33.36 -21.98 3.39
N ALA A 378 33.88 -22.08 2.16
CA ALA A 378 34.96 -23.01 1.85
C ALA A 378 36.24 -22.61 2.62
N SER A 379 37.07 -23.59 2.96
CA SER A 379 38.31 -23.36 3.69
C SER A 379 39.21 -22.35 2.96
N GLY A 380 39.69 -21.34 3.68
CA GLY A 380 40.52 -20.27 3.14
C GLY A 380 39.77 -19.07 2.53
N ILE A 381 38.44 -19.10 2.41
CA ILE A 381 37.66 -17.94 1.98
C ILE A 381 37.62 -16.89 3.10
N LYS A 382 38.18 -15.71 2.82
CA LYS A 382 38.02 -14.51 3.66
C LYS A 382 36.74 -13.74 3.32
N LEU A 383 36.23 -12.98 4.28
CA LEU A 383 35.13 -12.04 4.11
C LEU A 383 35.58 -10.59 4.31
N ILE A 384 35.02 -9.70 3.49
CA ILE A 384 35.03 -8.25 3.69
C ILE A 384 33.60 -7.84 4.04
N SER A 385 33.39 -7.31 5.24
CA SER A 385 32.10 -6.81 5.71
C SER A 385 31.62 -5.60 4.90
N TRP A 386 30.32 -5.31 5.00
CA TRP A 386 29.69 -4.13 4.39
C TRP A 386 30.30 -2.78 4.79
N LYS A 387 31.09 -2.75 5.88
CA LYS A 387 31.86 -1.58 6.34
C LYS A 387 33.24 -1.47 5.68
N GLY A 388 33.55 -2.31 4.68
CA GLY A 388 34.83 -2.31 3.96
C GLY A 388 36.01 -2.87 4.75
N LYS A 389 35.76 -3.73 5.75
CA LYS A 389 36.78 -4.30 6.65
C LYS A 389 36.79 -5.83 6.58
N GLU A 390 37.96 -6.47 6.73
CA GLU A 390 38.04 -7.91 7.00
C GLU A 390 37.13 -8.30 8.18
N TRP A 391 36.54 -9.49 8.11
CA TRP A 391 35.56 -9.96 9.09
C TRP A 391 35.68 -11.47 9.33
N ASP A 392 35.62 -11.90 10.59
CA ASP A 392 35.48 -13.29 11.05
C ASP A 392 34.16 -13.45 11.83
N PRO A 393 33.49 -14.62 11.78
CA PRO A 393 32.29 -14.90 12.58
C PRO A 393 32.39 -14.64 14.09
N LYS A 394 33.60 -14.49 14.65
CA LYS A 394 33.86 -14.16 16.06
C LYS A 394 33.80 -12.66 16.38
N ASP A 395 33.76 -11.77 15.39
CA ASP A 395 33.89 -10.32 15.58
C ASP A 395 32.67 -9.65 16.27
N GLY A 396 31.56 -10.39 16.45
CA GLY A 396 30.37 -9.96 17.19
C GLY A 396 29.46 -8.95 16.46
N GLU A 397 29.95 -8.28 15.43
CA GLU A 397 29.17 -7.46 14.50
C GLU A 397 28.70 -8.27 13.28
N PRO A 398 27.56 -7.95 12.64
CA PRO A 398 27.12 -8.62 11.42
C PRO A 398 27.98 -8.23 10.21
N CYS A 399 28.25 -9.19 9.34
CA CYS A 399 29.04 -9.02 8.11
C CYS A 399 28.29 -8.19 7.06
N ALA A 400 26.95 -8.28 7.02
CA ALA A 400 26.07 -7.48 6.17
C ALA A 400 25.26 -6.48 7.02
N HIS A 401 24.77 -5.39 6.41
CA HIS A 401 23.81 -4.53 7.09
C HIS A 401 22.49 -5.30 7.28
N PRO A 402 21.79 -5.22 8.44
CA PRO A 402 20.53 -5.95 8.65
C PRO A 402 19.38 -5.58 7.67
N ASN A 403 19.49 -4.46 6.99
CA ASN A 403 18.62 -4.02 5.89
C ASN A 403 19.41 -3.83 4.57
N SER A 404 20.46 -4.63 4.37
CA SER A 404 21.11 -4.79 3.08
C SER A 404 20.17 -5.43 2.06
N ARG A 405 20.41 -5.15 0.78
CA ARG A 405 19.45 -5.40 -0.29
C ARG A 405 20.10 -6.06 -1.49
N PHE A 406 19.31 -6.84 -2.21
CA PHE A 406 19.55 -7.13 -3.62
C PHE A 406 18.51 -6.36 -4.47
N CYS A 407 18.94 -5.89 -5.64
CA CYS A 407 18.12 -5.25 -6.65
C CYS A 407 18.28 -6.06 -7.94
N THR A 408 17.25 -6.84 -8.29
CA THR A 408 17.30 -7.83 -9.38
C THR A 408 16.07 -7.73 -10.30
N PRO A 409 16.20 -7.89 -11.63
CA PRO A 409 15.05 -7.83 -12.55
C PRO A 409 14.06 -8.96 -12.30
N ALA A 410 12.76 -8.66 -12.39
CA ALA A 410 11.72 -9.61 -12.01
C ALA A 410 11.61 -10.80 -12.98
N SER A 411 11.80 -10.53 -14.28
CA SER A 411 11.85 -11.51 -15.37
C SER A 411 12.89 -12.62 -15.21
N GLN A 412 13.85 -12.49 -14.28
CA GLN A 412 14.83 -13.54 -13.97
C GLN A 412 14.32 -14.56 -12.95
N CYS A 413 13.18 -14.32 -12.29
CA CYS A 413 12.67 -15.22 -11.28
C CYS A 413 12.20 -16.53 -11.93
N PRO A 414 12.68 -17.71 -11.47
CA PRO A 414 12.36 -19.00 -12.10
C PRO A 414 10.90 -19.43 -11.93
N ILE A 415 10.12 -18.66 -11.16
CA ILE A 415 8.68 -18.83 -10.96
C ILE A 415 7.95 -17.49 -11.16
N ILE A 416 8.46 -16.58 -12.00
CA ILE A 416 7.70 -15.41 -12.42
C ILE A 416 6.41 -15.88 -13.11
N ASP A 417 5.29 -15.24 -12.77
CA ASP A 417 3.98 -15.60 -13.31
C ASP A 417 3.89 -15.21 -14.80
N PRO A 418 3.32 -16.03 -15.70
CA PRO A 418 3.13 -15.63 -17.10
C PRO A 418 2.32 -14.32 -17.25
N ASP A 419 1.39 -14.04 -16.33
CA ASP A 419 0.55 -12.83 -16.38
C ASP A 419 1.18 -11.63 -15.65
N TRP A 420 2.45 -11.69 -15.22
CA TRP A 420 3.04 -10.65 -14.35
C TRP A 420 3.14 -9.25 -14.99
N GLU A 421 3.21 -9.18 -16.33
CA GLU A 421 3.12 -7.93 -17.11
C GLU A 421 1.81 -7.80 -17.89
N SER A 422 0.78 -8.59 -17.57
CA SER A 422 -0.52 -8.47 -18.23
C SER A 422 -1.11 -7.07 -17.99
N PRO A 423 -1.45 -6.30 -19.05
CA PRO A 423 -1.91 -4.93 -18.89
C PRO A 423 -3.26 -4.84 -18.16
N ASP A 424 -4.09 -5.88 -18.27
CA ASP A 424 -5.40 -5.98 -17.59
C ASP A 424 -5.29 -6.36 -16.11
N GLY A 425 -4.13 -6.86 -15.68
CA GLY A 425 -3.90 -7.36 -14.34
C GLY A 425 -4.60 -8.68 -14.00
N VAL A 426 -4.19 -9.26 -12.88
CA VAL A 426 -4.67 -10.57 -12.40
C VAL A 426 -5.85 -10.42 -11.43
N PRO A 427 -6.88 -11.28 -11.47
CA PRO A 427 -8.05 -11.17 -10.61
C PRO A 427 -7.77 -11.70 -9.19
N ILE A 428 -7.76 -10.80 -8.20
CA ILE A 428 -7.52 -11.13 -6.79
C ILE A 428 -8.79 -11.73 -6.16
N GLU A 429 -8.63 -12.92 -5.58
CA GLU A 429 -9.70 -13.65 -4.89
C GLU A 429 -9.57 -13.64 -3.36
N ALA A 430 -8.39 -13.27 -2.83
CA ALA A 430 -8.14 -13.16 -1.39
C ALA A 430 -7.06 -12.11 -1.08
N ILE A 431 -7.26 -11.41 0.04
CA ILE A 431 -6.28 -10.47 0.63
C ILE A 431 -5.89 -11.01 2.01
N ILE A 432 -4.58 -11.20 2.23
CA ILE A 432 -4.03 -11.70 3.50
C ILE A 432 -3.37 -10.55 4.28
N PHE A 433 -3.70 -10.43 5.56
CA PHE A 433 -3.03 -9.54 6.51
C PHE A 433 -2.19 -10.36 7.51
N GLY A 434 -1.05 -9.82 7.96
CA GLY A 434 -0.17 -10.55 8.88
C GLY A 434 1.08 -9.77 9.33
N GLY A 435 1.71 -10.22 10.41
CA GLY A 435 2.88 -9.58 11.01
C GLY A 435 3.50 -10.42 12.12
N ARG A 436 4.64 -9.98 12.68
CA ARG A 436 5.33 -10.72 13.75
C ARG A 436 4.57 -10.60 15.07
N ARG A 437 3.97 -11.71 15.52
CA ARG A 437 3.17 -11.80 16.75
C ARG A 437 3.58 -13.04 17.54
N PRO A 438 4.39 -12.91 18.62
CA PRO A 438 4.94 -14.08 19.32
C PRO A 438 3.91 -14.79 20.22
N VAL A 439 2.81 -14.13 20.59
CA VAL A 439 1.80 -14.64 21.53
C VAL A 439 0.39 -14.25 21.08
N GLY A 440 -0.57 -15.15 21.29
CA GLY A 440 -2.01 -14.89 21.33
C GLY A 440 -2.76 -14.81 19.99
N ILE A 441 -2.07 -14.58 18.87
CA ILE A 441 -2.67 -14.60 17.53
C ILE A 441 -2.49 -16.01 16.92
N PRO A 442 -3.55 -16.66 16.40
CA PRO A 442 -3.44 -17.96 15.75
C PRO A 442 -2.72 -17.86 14.40
N LEU A 443 -2.26 -19.01 13.87
CA LEU A 443 -1.53 -19.09 12.60
C LEU A 443 -2.30 -18.47 11.41
N VAL A 444 -3.61 -18.72 11.35
CA VAL A 444 -4.52 -18.18 10.33
C VAL A 444 -5.94 -18.11 10.89
N TYR A 445 -6.71 -17.11 10.45
CA TYR A 445 -8.15 -16.99 10.69
C TYR A 445 -8.77 -16.20 9.53
N GLU A 446 -10.08 -16.37 9.31
CA GLU A 446 -10.82 -15.70 8.25
C GLU A 446 -11.67 -14.55 8.81
N ALA A 447 -11.83 -13.47 8.03
CA ALA A 447 -12.67 -12.35 8.41
C ALA A 447 -14.15 -12.64 8.09
N LEU A 448 -15.00 -12.57 9.12
CA LEU A 448 -16.46 -12.74 9.04
C LEU A 448 -17.20 -11.89 7.98
N SER A 449 -16.62 -10.77 7.52
CA SER A 449 -17.17 -9.88 6.50
C SER A 449 -16.10 -8.94 5.96
N TRP A 450 -16.41 -8.21 4.88
CA TRP A 450 -15.53 -7.16 4.36
C TRP A 450 -15.19 -6.08 5.40
N GLN A 451 -16.20 -5.58 6.13
CA GLN A 451 -16.01 -4.55 7.16
C GLN A 451 -15.14 -5.07 8.31
N HIS A 452 -15.30 -6.34 8.69
CA HIS A 452 -14.43 -6.99 9.67
C HIS A 452 -13.00 -7.19 9.11
N GLY A 453 -12.84 -7.50 7.83
CA GLY A 453 -11.54 -7.60 7.16
C GLY A 453 -10.77 -6.27 7.15
N VAL A 454 -11.46 -5.16 6.88
CA VAL A 454 -10.89 -3.80 7.00
C VAL A 454 -10.46 -3.51 8.44
N PHE A 455 -11.26 -3.89 9.43
CA PHE A 455 -10.88 -3.77 10.86
C PHE A 455 -9.65 -4.63 11.20
N VAL A 456 -9.56 -5.86 10.68
CA VAL A 456 -8.39 -6.74 10.87
C VAL A 456 -7.12 -6.10 10.30
N GLY A 457 -7.19 -5.51 9.10
CA GLY A 457 -6.09 -4.73 8.52
C GLY A 457 -5.71 -3.53 9.38
N ALA A 458 -6.68 -2.74 9.84
CA ALA A 458 -6.46 -1.58 10.71
C ALA A 458 -5.91 -1.96 12.11
N ALA A 459 -6.20 -3.16 12.60
CA ALA A 459 -5.73 -3.69 13.89
C ALA A 459 -4.35 -4.38 13.83
N MET A 460 -3.69 -4.40 12.66
CA MET A 460 -2.37 -5.02 12.49
C MET A 460 -1.33 -4.44 13.45
N ARG A 461 -0.50 -5.33 14.00
CA ARG A 461 0.68 -4.99 14.81
C ARG A 461 1.82 -5.92 14.45
N SER A 462 3.05 -5.44 14.57
CA SER A 462 4.27 -6.23 14.37
C SER A 462 5.38 -5.71 15.26
N GLU A 463 6.33 -6.57 15.59
CA GLU A 463 7.63 -6.19 16.14
C GLU A 463 8.39 -5.26 15.18
N GLY A 464 9.23 -4.38 15.75
CA GLY A 464 10.08 -3.46 15.00
C GLY A 464 11.14 -4.17 14.16
N THR A 465 11.57 -3.56 13.05
CA THR A 465 12.54 -4.16 12.11
C THR A 465 13.52 -3.12 11.58
N ALA A 466 14.70 -3.55 11.13
CA ALA A 466 15.78 -2.66 10.66
C ALA A 466 15.50 -1.91 9.33
N ALA A 467 14.27 -1.95 8.80
CA ALA A 467 13.88 -1.33 7.53
C ALA A 467 13.59 0.19 7.61
N ALA A 468 13.80 0.78 8.79
CA ALA A 468 13.68 2.20 9.13
C ALA A 468 14.58 2.53 10.34
N GLU A 469 14.61 3.81 10.76
CA GLU A 469 15.44 4.32 11.86
C GLU A 469 15.21 3.62 13.20
N HIS A 470 14.01 3.07 13.41
CA HIS A 470 13.62 2.36 14.63
C HIS A 470 14.27 0.97 14.74
N LYS A 471 15.56 0.93 15.12
CA LYS A 471 16.18 -0.29 15.64
C LYS A 471 15.42 -0.77 16.88
N GLY A 472 14.78 -1.93 16.78
CA GLY A 472 14.59 -2.76 17.98
C GLY A 472 15.96 -3.27 18.40
N GLU A 473 16.51 -2.74 19.50
CA GLU A 473 17.76 -3.24 20.05
C GLU A 473 17.56 -4.68 20.54
N SER A 474 18.29 -5.60 19.91
CA SER A 474 18.17 -7.03 20.19
C SER A 474 18.68 -7.35 21.59
N GLY A 475 17.79 -7.81 22.47
CA GLY A 475 18.15 -8.44 23.75
C GLY A 475 17.84 -7.64 25.01
N GLN A 476 17.38 -6.40 24.91
CA GLN A 476 16.72 -5.73 26.05
C GLN A 476 15.22 -5.70 25.84
N ASN A 477 14.47 -6.13 26.86
CA ASN A 477 13.14 -5.59 27.04
C ASN A 477 13.31 -4.08 27.18
N LEU A 478 12.83 -3.31 26.20
CA LEU A 478 12.52 -1.91 26.42
C LEU A 478 11.49 -1.85 27.54
N GLU A 479 11.95 -1.64 28.78
CA GLU A 479 11.09 -0.92 29.73
C GLU A 479 10.79 0.41 29.04
N PRO A 480 9.51 0.71 28.72
CA PRO A 480 9.18 2.05 28.25
C PRO A 480 9.58 3.04 29.36
N PRO A 481 9.97 4.28 29.00
CA PRO A 481 10.26 5.31 30.00
C PRO A 481 9.12 5.35 31.03
N ARG A 482 9.47 5.10 32.30
CA ARG A 482 8.49 4.71 33.32
C ARG A 482 7.51 5.85 33.60
N ARG A 483 6.26 5.61 33.20
CA ARG A 483 5.01 6.15 33.77
C ARG A 483 4.89 7.68 33.82
N GLU A 484 4.12 8.21 32.89
CA GLU A 484 2.73 8.50 33.25
C GLU A 484 1.80 7.56 32.47
N MET A 485 0.68 7.17 33.08
CA MET A 485 -0.28 6.25 32.47
C MET A 485 -1.25 7.06 31.61
N ASP A 486 -1.32 6.79 30.31
CA ASP A 486 -2.46 7.19 29.49
C ASP A 486 -3.12 5.97 28.86
N CYS A 487 -4.39 5.80 29.20
CA CYS A 487 -5.15 4.58 28.97
C CYS A 487 -5.84 4.62 27.60
N SER A 488 -5.69 3.57 26.78
CA SER A 488 -6.49 3.41 25.56
C SER A 488 -7.71 2.51 25.84
N VAL A 489 -8.89 3.10 25.74
CA VAL A 489 -10.20 2.45 25.93
C VAL A 489 -10.87 2.25 24.56
N SER A 490 -11.27 1.03 24.22
CA SER A 490 -11.90 0.70 22.92
C SER A 490 -13.27 0.00 23.05
N VAL A 491 -13.84 -0.50 21.93
CA VAL A 491 -15.30 -0.47 21.63
C VAL A 491 -15.98 -1.79 21.09
N SER A 492 -15.99 -2.97 21.78
CA SER A 492 -16.73 -4.20 21.30
C SER A 492 -17.25 -5.32 22.29
N VAL A 493 -18.58 -5.58 22.33
CA VAL A 493 -19.37 -6.82 22.63
C VAL A 493 -20.66 -6.81 21.76
N ALA A 494 -21.34 -7.95 21.56
CA ALA A 494 -22.71 -8.01 21.05
C ALA A 494 -23.48 -9.19 21.69
N LEU A 495 -24.79 -9.05 21.96
CA LEU A 495 -25.58 -10.04 22.69
C LEU A 495 -26.97 -10.24 22.04
N CYS A 496 -27.01 -11.14 21.06
CA CYS A 496 -28.24 -11.42 20.32
C CYS A 496 -29.14 -12.42 21.09
N LEU A 497 -30.18 -11.92 21.75
CA LEU A 497 -31.18 -12.73 22.45
C LEU A 497 -32.47 -12.85 21.62
N CYS A 498 -32.52 -13.82 20.70
CA CYS A 498 -33.72 -14.07 19.90
C CYS A 498 -34.82 -14.77 20.74
N VAL A 499 -35.66 -13.99 21.40
CA VAL A 499 -36.92 -14.50 21.99
C VAL A 499 -38.06 -14.33 20.99
N SER A 500 -38.28 -15.33 20.15
CA SER A 500 -39.41 -15.37 19.22
C SER A 500 -40.69 -15.83 19.93
N LEU A 501 -41.39 -14.91 20.60
CA LEU A 501 -42.70 -15.19 21.19
C LEU A 501 -43.82 -14.99 20.16
N ALA A 502 -44.09 -16.01 19.36
CA ALA A 502 -45.19 -15.99 18.40
C ALA A 502 -46.53 -16.27 19.08
N LEU A 503 -47.25 -15.22 19.49
CA LEU A 503 -48.65 -15.33 19.92
C LEU A 503 -49.55 -15.24 18.67
N SER A 504 -50.02 -16.38 18.17
CA SER A 504 -51.04 -16.44 17.12
C SER A 504 -52.44 -16.49 17.72
N LEU A 505 -53.11 -15.34 17.83
CA LEU A 505 -54.52 -15.33 18.20
C LEU A 505 -55.37 -15.52 16.93
N CYS A 506 -55.94 -16.72 16.77
CA CYS A 506 -56.81 -17.03 15.64
C CYS A 506 -58.28 -16.94 16.10
N LEU A 507 -58.96 -15.85 15.75
CA LEU A 507 -60.39 -15.69 16.03
C LEU A 507 -61.20 -16.10 14.80
N CYS A 508 -61.85 -17.25 14.88
CA CYS A 508 -62.75 -17.75 13.83
C CYS A 508 -64.21 -17.52 14.25
N LEU A 509 -64.84 -16.49 13.70
CA LEU A 509 -66.28 -16.29 13.83
C LEU A 509 -67.00 -17.06 12.72
N TRP A 510 -67.81 -18.05 13.12
CA TRP A 510 -68.66 -18.82 12.21
C TRP A 510 -70.08 -18.27 12.23
N VAL A 511 -70.53 -17.77 11.08
CA VAL A 511 -71.91 -17.42 10.78
C VAL A 511 -72.30 -18.22 9.53
N PRO A 512 -73.55 -18.72 9.36
CA PRO A 512 -73.86 -19.79 8.40
C PRO A 512 -73.51 -19.57 6.92
N SER A 513 -73.16 -18.35 6.51
CA SER A 513 -72.75 -17.99 5.15
C SER A 513 -71.46 -17.18 5.03
N LEU A 514 -70.71 -17.00 6.12
CA LEU A 514 -69.45 -16.26 6.12
C LEU A 514 -68.42 -16.91 7.05
N SER A 515 -67.23 -17.24 6.53
CA SER A 515 -66.06 -17.53 7.36
C SER A 515 -65.13 -16.33 7.33
N LEU A 516 -64.85 -15.76 8.49
CA LEU A 516 -63.86 -14.70 8.65
C LEU A 516 -62.71 -15.23 9.50
N CYS A 517 -61.53 -15.36 8.90
CA CYS A 517 -60.33 -15.80 9.62
C CYS A 517 -59.36 -14.62 9.68
N LEU A 518 -59.16 -14.11 10.89
CA LEU A 518 -58.18 -13.10 11.22
C LEU A 518 -57.01 -13.78 11.93
N SER A 519 -55.85 -13.85 11.25
CA SER A 519 -54.60 -14.21 11.89
C SER A 519 -53.76 -12.97 12.13
N VAL A 520 -53.53 -12.65 13.40
CA VAL A 520 -52.54 -11.65 13.80
C VAL A 520 -51.33 -12.37 14.36
N SER A 521 -50.17 -12.20 13.72
CA SER A 521 -48.89 -12.66 14.25
C SER A 521 -48.01 -11.46 14.55
N LEU A 522 -47.70 -11.28 15.83
CA LEU A 522 -46.70 -10.32 16.28
C LEU A 522 -45.35 -11.03 16.38
N SER A 523 -44.35 -10.60 15.61
CA SER A 523 -42.97 -11.00 15.81
C SER A 523 -42.16 -9.80 16.29
N LEU A 524 -41.47 -9.99 17.42
CA LEU A 524 -40.76 -8.94 18.14
C LEU A 524 -39.29 -9.33 18.21
N CYS A 525 -38.49 -8.81 17.29
CA CYS A 525 -37.04 -9.04 17.28
C CYS A 525 -36.34 -7.90 18.02
N LEU A 526 -35.78 -8.24 19.18
CA LEU A 526 -34.86 -7.44 19.98
C LEU A 526 -33.44 -7.92 19.69
N SER A 527 -32.65 -7.14 18.95
CA SER A 527 -31.20 -7.37 18.88
C SER A 527 -30.46 -6.31 19.67
N CYS A 528 -29.66 -6.76 20.63
CA CYS A 528 -28.92 -5.93 21.57
C CYS A 528 -27.42 -6.07 21.30
N SER A 529 -26.82 -5.22 20.45
CA SER A 529 -25.34 -5.15 20.44
C SER A 529 -24.87 -4.43 21.70
N VAL A 530 -23.67 -4.73 22.19
CA VAL A 530 -23.16 -4.15 23.45
C VAL A 530 -21.66 -3.76 23.32
N SER A 531 -21.31 -2.96 22.31
CA SER A 531 -19.96 -2.60 21.81
C SER A 531 -18.95 -1.86 22.74
N LEU A 532 -18.43 -2.41 23.87
CA LEU A 532 -17.26 -1.79 24.55
C LEU A 532 -16.20 -2.77 25.08
N SER A 533 -14.91 -2.38 25.07
CA SER A 533 -13.75 -3.24 25.35
C SER A 533 -12.47 -2.47 25.76
N LEU A 534 -12.20 -2.34 27.06
CA LEU A 534 -10.92 -1.88 27.63
C LEU A 534 -9.81 -2.92 27.39
N SER A 535 -8.53 -2.54 27.34
CA SER A 535 -7.39 -3.49 27.49
C SER A 535 -6.38 -2.98 28.51
N LEU A 536 -6.23 -3.68 29.64
CA LEU A 536 -5.30 -3.36 30.72
C LEU A 536 -4.50 -4.61 31.10
N GLY A 537 -3.32 -4.77 30.51
CA GLY A 537 -2.49 -5.97 30.72
C GLY A 537 -3.18 -7.25 30.22
N SER A 538 -3.24 -8.28 31.07
CA SER A 538 -3.73 -9.63 30.74
C SER A 538 -5.26 -9.79 30.74
N LEU A 539 -6.05 -8.71 30.69
CA LEU A 539 -7.52 -8.77 30.57
C LEU A 539 -8.09 -7.63 29.70
N SER A 540 -9.20 -7.89 28.99
CA SER A 540 -9.92 -6.88 28.19
C SER A 540 -11.45 -7.05 28.16
N VAL A 541 -12.23 -6.01 28.53
CA VAL A 541 -13.72 -6.02 28.72
C VAL A 541 -14.39 -4.62 28.66
N SER A 542 -15.67 -4.47 28.23
CA SER A 542 -16.75 -3.60 28.81
C SER A 542 -18.11 -3.69 28.03
N LEU A 543 -19.00 -2.68 27.99
CA LEU A 543 -20.33 -2.68 27.29
C LEU A 543 -20.72 -1.39 26.46
N SER A 544 -21.28 -1.46 25.21
CA SER A 544 -22.03 -0.37 24.48
C SER A 544 -23.35 -0.74 23.73
N LEU A 545 -24.50 -0.44 24.33
CA LEU A 545 -25.84 -0.74 23.77
C LEU A 545 -26.09 -0.20 22.34
N SER A 546 -26.43 -1.08 21.38
CA SER A 546 -27.35 -0.74 20.27
C SER A 546 -28.59 -1.62 20.37
N LEU A 547 -29.76 -0.99 20.39
CA LEU A 547 -31.04 -1.67 20.53
C LEU A 547 -31.83 -1.52 19.23
N HIS A 548 -31.85 -2.56 18.39
CA HIS A 548 -32.84 -2.63 17.32
C HIS A 548 -34.08 -3.33 17.85
N VAL A 549 -35.20 -2.61 17.83
CA VAL A 549 -36.53 -3.14 18.04
C VAL A 549 -37.23 -3.12 16.69
N SER A 550 -37.43 -4.29 16.10
CA SER A 550 -38.30 -4.43 14.93
C SER A 550 -39.60 -5.11 15.37
N VAL A 551 -40.70 -4.38 15.19
CA VAL A 551 -42.06 -4.90 15.37
C VAL A 551 -42.63 -5.11 13.98
N SER A 552 -42.68 -6.36 13.53
CA SER A 552 -43.42 -6.74 12.34
C SER A 552 -44.78 -7.27 12.77
N LEU A 553 -45.83 -6.59 12.29
CA LEU A 553 -47.22 -6.89 12.59
C LEU A 553 -47.86 -7.38 11.31
N TRP A 554 -48.05 -8.69 11.20
CA TRP A 554 -48.71 -9.29 10.04
C TRP A 554 -50.19 -9.44 10.35
N LEU A 555 -51.00 -8.73 9.57
CA LEU A 555 -52.46 -8.86 9.58
C LEU A 555 -52.86 -9.55 8.28
N CYS A 556 -53.37 -10.78 8.37
CA CYS A 556 -54.04 -11.43 7.27
C CYS A 556 -55.53 -11.49 7.59
N LEU A 557 -56.32 -10.73 6.83
CA LEU A 557 -57.76 -10.87 6.78
C LEU A 557 -58.09 -11.76 5.58
N SER A 558 -58.73 -12.90 5.83
CA SER A 558 -59.34 -13.71 4.79
C SER A 558 -60.84 -13.80 5.03
N VAL A 559 -61.60 -13.48 3.99
CA VAL A 559 -63.07 -13.52 3.98
C VAL A 559 -63.48 -14.53 2.92
N SER A 560 -64.30 -15.50 3.29
CA SER A 560 -64.97 -16.38 2.33
C SER A 560 -66.47 -16.36 2.56
N VAL A 561 -67.23 -16.19 1.48
CA VAL A 561 -68.70 -16.15 1.48
C VAL A 561 -69.18 -17.45 0.84
N SER A 562 -70.13 -18.16 1.46
CA SER A 562 -70.67 -19.36 0.84
C SER A 562 -71.53 -18.98 -0.37
N GLY A 563 -71.10 -19.42 -1.56
CA GLY A 563 -71.75 -19.12 -2.85
C GLY A 563 -70.77 -18.77 -3.98
N PHE A 564 -69.70 -18.03 -3.67
CA PHE A 564 -68.64 -17.70 -4.64
C PHE A 564 -67.27 -17.57 -3.92
N PRO A 565 -66.21 -18.29 -4.31
CA PRO A 565 -64.92 -18.28 -3.63
C PRO A 565 -64.07 -17.07 -4.07
N LEU A 566 -64.35 -15.90 -3.49
CA LEU A 566 -63.56 -14.69 -3.69
C LEU A 566 -62.65 -14.46 -2.47
N CYS A 567 -61.43 -15.01 -2.53
CA CYS A 567 -60.43 -14.83 -1.49
C CYS A 567 -59.69 -13.49 -1.67
N LEU A 568 -60.09 -12.49 -0.89
CA LEU A 568 -59.35 -11.24 -0.75
C LEU A 568 -58.33 -11.40 0.39
N SER A 569 -57.03 -11.30 0.09
CA SER A 569 -55.96 -11.29 1.09
C SER A 569 -55.17 -9.98 1.03
N VAL A 570 -55.39 -9.12 2.01
CA VAL A 570 -54.68 -7.84 2.15
C VAL A 570 -53.59 -8.02 3.21
N SER A 571 -52.32 -7.99 2.80
CA SER A 571 -51.18 -8.01 3.71
C SER A 571 -50.49 -6.65 3.73
N VAL A 572 -50.58 -5.98 4.87
CA VAL A 572 -49.87 -4.71 5.12
C VAL A 572 -48.56 -5.02 5.81
N TRP A 573 -47.44 -4.56 5.23
CA TRP A 573 -46.12 -4.67 5.85
C TRP A 573 -45.66 -3.28 6.30
N LEU A 574 -45.55 -3.10 7.62
CA LEU A 574 -45.06 -1.87 8.23
C LEU A 574 -43.73 -2.19 8.92
N CYS A 575 -42.64 -1.54 8.49
CA CYS A 575 -41.35 -1.63 9.16
C CYS A 575 -41.02 -0.26 9.75
N LEU A 576 -40.89 -0.19 11.07
CA LEU A 576 -40.49 1.01 11.80
C LEU A 576 -39.06 0.81 12.31
N CYS A 577 -38.10 1.55 11.76
CA CYS A 577 -36.71 1.51 12.18
C CYS A 577 -36.36 2.79 12.94
N VAL A 578 -36.14 2.67 14.25
CA VAL A 578 -35.67 3.77 15.11
C VAL A 578 -34.22 3.51 15.49
N SER A 579 -33.30 4.33 14.99
CA SER A 579 -31.88 4.30 15.35
C SER A 579 -31.53 5.49 16.22
N VAL A 580 -31.19 5.24 17.49
CA VAL A 580 -30.71 6.27 18.42
C VAL A 580 -29.20 6.14 18.59
N SER A 581 -28.44 6.99 17.89
CA SER A 581 -26.98 7.08 18.00
C SER A 581 -26.56 8.52 18.24
N GLY A 582 -26.16 8.85 19.47
CA GLY A 582 -25.31 10.01 19.78
C GLY A 582 -25.75 11.43 19.39
N PHE A 583 -26.98 11.61 18.88
CA PHE A 583 -27.50 12.77 18.12
C PHE A 583 -26.90 12.90 16.69
N PRO A 584 -27.69 13.27 15.65
CA PRO A 584 -29.14 13.49 15.63
C PRO A 584 -29.94 12.20 15.30
N LEU A 585 -31.26 12.25 15.52
CA LEU A 585 -32.15 11.10 15.43
C LEU A 585 -32.68 10.93 14.00
N CYS A 586 -32.31 9.84 13.31
CA CYS A 586 -32.92 9.47 12.04
C CYS A 586 -34.14 8.57 12.27
N LEU A 587 -35.29 8.99 11.76
CA LEU A 587 -36.52 8.20 11.76
C LEU A 587 -36.82 7.75 10.33
N CYS A 588 -36.57 6.48 10.02
CA CYS A 588 -36.90 5.89 8.72
C CYS A 588 -38.19 5.08 8.83
N VAL A 589 -39.25 5.57 8.18
CA VAL A 589 -40.53 4.86 8.05
C VAL A 589 -40.64 4.35 6.62
N SER A 590 -40.58 3.03 6.44
CA SER A 590 -40.82 2.37 5.15
C SER A 590 -42.09 1.54 5.23
N GLY A 591 -43.16 2.03 4.59
CA GLY A 591 -44.40 1.28 4.40
C GLY A 591 -44.43 0.62 3.03
N SER A 592 -44.79 -0.67 2.97
CA SER A 592 -45.08 -1.36 1.72
C SER A 592 -46.43 -2.07 1.86
N VAL A 593 -47.43 -1.58 1.12
CA VAL A 593 -48.74 -2.23 1.03
C VAL A 593 -48.73 -3.15 -0.18
N SER A 594 -48.87 -4.46 0.05
CA SER A 594 -49.05 -5.46 -1.00
C SER A 594 -50.50 -5.93 -1.00
N VAL A 595 -51.25 -5.60 -2.04
CA VAL A 595 -52.59 -6.15 -2.25
C VAL A 595 -52.46 -7.28 -3.27
N SER A 596 -52.85 -8.49 -2.86
CA SER A 596 -52.99 -9.64 -3.74
C SER A 596 -54.46 -10.02 -3.83
N VAL A 597 -55.02 -9.99 -5.03
CA VAL A 597 -56.38 -10.51 -5.28
C VAL A 597 -56.24 -11.83 -6.02
N SER A 598 -56.77 -12.90 -5.42
CA SER A 598 -56.85 -14.22 -6.04
C SER A 598 -58.31 -14.56 -6.32
N LEU A 599 -58.65 -14.69 -7.61
CA LEU A 599 -59.95 -15.15 -8.06
C LEU A 599 -59.81 -16.59 -8.57
N SER A 600 -60.55 -17.51 -7.96
CA SER A 600 -60.73 -18.87 -8.47
C SER A 600 -62.17 -19.05 -8.96
N LEU A 601 -62.33 -19.34 -10.25
CA LEU A 601 -63.63 -19.71 -10.84
C LEU A 601 -63.48 -21.11 -11.41
N GLY A 602 -63.72 -22.12 -10.56
CA GLY A 602 -63.42 -23.51 -10.86
C GLY A 602 -61.91 -23.76 -10.91
N SER A 603 -61.45 -24.47 -11.94
CA SER A 603 -60.07 -24.95 -12.10
C SER A 603 -59.09 -23.93 -12.70
N LEU A 604 -59.46 -22.64 -12.81
CA LEU A 604 -58.58 -21.57 -13.24
C LEU A 604 -58.43 -20.53 -12.12
N SER A 605 -57.18 -20.16 -11.80
CA SER A 605 -56.85 -19.07 -10.89
C SER A 605 -56.08 -17.97 -11.61
N VAL A 606 -56.44 -16.72 -11.33
CA VAL A 606 -55.69 -15.54 -11.78
C VAL A 606 -55.33 -14.71 -10.55
N SER A 607 -54.04 -14.40 -10.42
CA SER A 607 -53.50 -13.51 -9.39
C SER A 607 -52.96 -12.24 -10.02
N VAL A 608 -53.28 -11.11 -9.41
CA VAL A 608 -52.70 -9.80 -9.76
C VAL A 608 -52.12 -9.20 -8.49
N SER A 609 -50.84 -8.83 -8.53
CA SER A 609 -50.17 -8.04 -7.50
C SER A 609 -49.80 -6.68 -8.06
N LEU A 610 -50.01 -5.63 -7.27
CA LEU A 610 -49.55 -4.27 -7.55
C LEU A 610 -48.42 -3.93 -6.57
N CYS A 611 -47.23 -3.66 -7.11
CA CYS A 611 -46.05 -3.35 -6.31
C CYS A 611 -45.95 -1.85 -5.97
N SER A 612 -45.95 -1.56 -4.67
CA SER A 612 -45.19 -0.51 -3.97
C SER A 612 -44.99 0.87 -4.63
N ILE A 613 -45.61 1.89 -4.02
CA ILE A 613 -45.06 3.25 -3.97
C ILE A 613 -44.24 3.36 -2.67
N SER A 614 -42.95 3.66 -2.77
CA SER A 614 -42.09 3.94 -1.62
C SER A 614 -42.03 5.44 -1.34
N LEU A 615 -42.29 5.84 -0.09
CA LEU A 615 -42.25 7.24 0.36
C LEU A 615 -41.24 7.34 1.51
N CYS A 616 -40.06 7.88 1.22
CA CYS A 616 -39.06 8.21 2.24
C CYS A 616 -39.15 9.69 2.61
N LEU A 617 -39.27 9.97 3.91
CA LEU A 617 -39.28 11.31 4.49
C LEU A 617 -38.23 11.36 5.60
N SER A 618 -37.16 12.13 5.40
CA SER A 618 -36.13 12.41 6.41
C SER A 618 -36.26 13.85 6.90
N LEU A 619 -36.39 14.03 8.21
CA LEU A 619 -36.39 15.34 8.87
C LEU A 619 -35.26 15.38 9.91
N CYS A 620 -34.31 16.28 9.72
CA CYS A 620 -33.22 16.55 10.65
C CYS A 620 -33.34 17.97 11.19
N GLY A 621 -33.13 18.16 12.49
CA GLY A 621 -33.13 19.48 13.13
C GLY A 621 -32.20 19.54 14.32
N GLU A 622 -31.45 20.64 14.45
CA GLU A 622 -30.61 20.95 15.61
C GLU A 622 -31.28 22.03 16.49
N VAL A 623 -31.19 21.89 17.81
CA VAL A 623 -31.50 22.94 18.78
C VAL A 623 -30.43 22.93 19.88
N GLY A 624 -29.84 24.08 20.19
CA GLY A 624 -28.64 24.17 21.02
C GLY A 624 -28.82 24.67 22.46
N LYS A 625 -27.76 24.44 23.25
CA LYS A 625 -27.34 25.12 24.51
C LYS A 625 -28.40 25.44 25.59
N THR A 626 -28.11 25.05 26.85
CA THR A 626 -27.73 26.04 27.89
C THR A 626 -27.24 25.44 29.24
N ARG A 627 -26.24 26.14 29.80
CA ARG A 627 -25.92 26.41 31.23
C ARG A 627 -25.57 25.30 32.26
N SER A 628 -24.46 25.61 32.95
CA SER A 628 -23.88 25.09 34.20
C SER A 628 -24.49 25.83 35.44
N PRO A 629 -23.95 25.81 36.69
CA PRO A 629 -22.78 25.06 37.25
C PRO A 629 -22.89 24.51 38.72
N ARG A 630 -21.92 23.65 39.13
CA ARG A 630 -21.33 23.50 40.51
C ARG A 630 -22.24 22.97 41.66
N PRO A 631 -21.70 22.66 42.87
CA PRO A 631 -20.52 21.83 43.15
C PRO A 631 -20.68 20.89 44.39
N GLN A 632 -19.82 19.87 44.51
CA GLN A 632 -19.03 19.57 45.72
C GLN A 632 -17.87 18.64 45.37
#